data_AF-A0A139D303-F1
#
_entry.id   AF-A0A139D303-F1
#
_cell.length_a   1.000
_cell.length_b   1.000
_cell.length_c   1.000
_cell.angle_alpha   90.00
_cell.angle_beta   90.00
_cell.angle_gamma   90.00
#
_symmetry.space_group_name_H-M   'P 1'
#
loop_
_entity.id
_entity.type
_entity.pdbx_description
1 polymer ?
#
loop_
_entity_poly.entity_id
_entity_poly.type
_entity_poly.pdbx_seq_one_letter_code
_entity_poly.pdbx_strand_id
1 'polypeptide(L)'
;HELYFPYVLMNPITIIGMIGGAMSGIATFQLFNVGLVAGPSPGSIFAYLALTPKGNFLGIISGVLVATVVSFIITSFTLKAIGAEKEEDDKESFEQAAEKSKSMKEEGKKVLNSRGGSSTIAAENISKIAFACDAGAGSSALGATTFRKKLKKNNIEGIEVEHYNIEDVPEDADIIVVHKNLADRARRSHQKKRIVTIENFIGDPNLESLLAELK
;
A
#
# COMPACT_ATOMS: atom_id res chain seq x y z
N HIS A 1 2.70 10.98 5.34
CA HIS A 1 3.03 10.35 6.64
C HIS A 1 4.45 9.82 6.55
N GLU A 2 5.43 10.72 6.54
CA GLU A 2 6.81 10.38 6.12
C GLU A 2 7.88 11.30 6.71
N LEU A 3 7.50 12.43 7.31
CA LEU A 3 8.45 13.47 7.71
C LEU A 3 9.20 13.14 9.03
N TYR A 4 8.61 12.30 9.89
CA TYR A 4 9.15 12.05 11.23
C TYR A 4 10.05 10.79 11.31
N PHE A 5 10.01 9.91 10.31
CA PHE A 5 10.79 8.67 10.30
C PHE A 5 12.30 8.91 10.39
N PRO A 6 12.90 9.87 9.68
CA PRO A 6 14.32 10.17 9.81
C PRO A 6 14.69 10.56 11.25
N TYR A 7 13.88 11.39 11.92
CA TYR A 7 14.11 11.78 13.32
C TYR A 7 14.06 10.58 14.28
N VAL A 8 13.16 9.65 14.03
CA VAL A 8 13.05 8.40 14.81
C VAL A 8 14.26 7.50 14.61
N LEU A 9 14.83 7.47 13.40
CA LEU A 9 16.03 6.67 13.11
C LEU A 9 17.29 7.29 13.74
N MET A 10 17.36 8.61 13.83
CA MET A 10 18.44 9.31 14.53
C MET A 10 18.40 9.04 16.04
N ASN A 11 17.19 9.02 16.62
CA ASN A 11 16.99 8.78 18.06
C ASN A 11 15.80 7.85 18.31
N PRO A 12 16.01 6.51 18.35
CA PRO A 12 14.92 5.52 18.46
C PRO A 12 14.03 5.66 19.70
N ILE A 13 14.55 6.26 20.77
CA ILE A 13 13.81 6.48 22.02
C ILE A 13 12.63 7.46 21.80
N THR A 14 12.68 8.32 20.78
CA THR A 14 11.60 9.27 20.44
C THR A 14 10.29 8.58 20.01
N ILE A 15 10.32 7.28 19.68
CA ILE A 15 9.13 6.47 19.40
C ILE A 15 8.13 6.49 20.56
N ILE A 16 8.63 6.55 21.80
CA ILE A 16 7.79 6.57 23.01
C ILE A 16 6.87 7.79 22.99
N GLY A 17 7.36 8.95 22.52
CA GLY A 17 6.56 10.17 22.38
C GLY A 17 5.45 10.02 21.34
N MET A 18 5.74 9.36 20.21
CA MET A 18 4.73 9.11 19.17
C MET A 18 3.63 8.16 19.65
N ILE A 19 4.01 7.08 20.36
CA ILE A 19 3.05 6.14 20.93
C ILE A 19 2.16 6.85 21.95
N GLY A 20 2.76 7.62 22.86
CA GLY A 20 2.02 8.39 23.87
C GLY A 20 1.05 9.41 23.26
N GLY A 21 1.47 10.13 22.23
CA GLY A 21 0.60 11.05 21.48
C GLY A 21 -0.54 10.34 20.75
N ALA A 22 -0.27 9.19 20.12
CA ALA A 22 -1.31 8.41 19.44
C ALA A 22 -2.35 7.88 20.44
N MET A 23 -1.90 7.35 21.59
CA MET A 23 -2.78 6.86 22.65
C MET A 23 -3.67 7.97 23.22
N SER A 24 -3.10 9.16 23.50
CA SER A 24 -3.88 10.29 24.03
C SER A 24 -4.87 10.85 23.02
N GLY A 25 -4.51 10.89 21.73
CA GLY A 25 -5.42 11.25 20.65
C GLY A 25 -6.60 10.29 20.54
N ILE A 26 -6.34 8.98 20.51
CA ILE A 26 -7.38 7.94 20.48
C ILE A 26 -8.30 8.04 21.70
N ALA A 27 -7.73 8.23 22.90
CA ALA A 27 -8.52 8.39 24.12
C ALA A 27 -9.42 9.64 24.04
N THR A 28 -8.95 10.74 23.47
CA THR A 28 -9.75 11.95 23.26
C THR A 28 -10.89 11.70 22.26
N PHE A 29 -10.62 10.99 21.16
CA PHE A 29 -11.66 10.61 20.20
C PHE A 29 -12.72 9.71 20.83
N GLN A 30 -12.31 8.76 21.68
CA GLN A 30 -13.22 7.92 22.46
C GLN A 30 -14.08 8.73 23.44
N LEU A 31 -13.48 9.70 24.13
CA LEU A 31 -14.17 10.56 25.11
C LEU A 31 -15.26 11.43 24.45
N PHE A 32 -14.96 12.00 23.29
CA PHE A 32 -15.92 12.80 22.52
C PHE A 32 -16.84 11.93 21.63
N ASN A 33 -16.65 10.61 21.63
CA ASN A 33 -17.34 9.64 20.78
C ASN A 33 -17.34 10.05 19.30
N VAL A 34 -16.20 10.54 18.83
CA VAL A 34 -15.97 11.01 17.46
C VAL A 34 -15.07 10.07 16.69
N GLY A 35 -15.27 9.99 15.38
CA GLY A 35 -14.46 9.20 14.48
C GLY A 35 -14.52 9.73 13.05
N LEU A 36 -13.56 9.31 12.23
CA LEU A 36 -13.52 9.63 10.81
C LEU A 36 -14.36 8.63 10.01
N VAL A 37 -14.96 9.09 8.91
CA VAL A 37 -15.78 8.24 8.02
C VAL A 37 -14.94 7.22 7.26
N ALA A 38 -13.67 7.55 7.00
CA ALA A 38 -12.70 6.68 6.37
C ALA A 38 -11.29 6.97 6.91
N GLY A 39 -10.36 6.05 6.69
CA GLY A 39 -8.95 6.27 6.99
C GLY A 39 -8.39 7.45 6.17
N PRO A 40 -7.79 8.47 6.82
CA PRO A 40 -7.26 9.64 6.11
C PRO A 40 -6.00 9.26 5.33
N SER A 41 -6.15 9.17 4.01
CA SER A 41 -5.06 9.03 3.05
C SER A 41 -5.23 10.11 1.98
N PRO A 42 -4.26 11.02 1.75
CA PRO A 42 -2.94 11.15 2.37
C PRO A 42 -2.98 11.72 3.80
N GLY A 43 -1.97 11.42 4.63
CA GLY A 43 -1.87 11.90 6.02
C GLY A 43 -1.62 13.41 6.12
N SER A 44 -2.69 14.21 5.99
CA SER A 44 -2.71 15.66 6.18
C SER A 44 -3.89 16.08 7.07
N ILE A 45 -3.79 17.24 7.73
CA ILE A 45 -4.90 17.78 8.52
C ILE A 45 -6.14 18.08 7.65
N PHE A 46 -5.93 18.43 6.38
CA PHE A 46 -7.03 18.65 5.43
C PHE A 46 -7.79 17.35 5.14
N ALA A 47 -7.10 16.21 5.05
CA ALA A 47 -7.75 14.91 4.89
C ALA A 47 -8.55 14.52 6.15
N TYR A 48 -8.02 14.82 7.34
CA TYR A 48 -8.74 14.64 8.60
C TYR A 48 -10.03 15.47 8.64
N LEU A 49 -9.96 16.75 8.28
CA LEU A 49 -11.14 17.63 8.27
C LEU A 49 -12.15 17.24 7.18
N ALA A 50 -11.69 16.85 5.99
CA ALA A 50 -12.57 16.42 4.90
C ALA A 50 -13.36 15.14 5.23
N LEU A 51 -12.76 14.23 6.00
CA LEU A 51 -13.37 12.96 6.42
C LEU A 51 -14.06 13.03 7.78
N THR A 52 -14.12 14.21 8.40
CA THR A 52 -14.82 14.44 9.66
C THR A 52 -16.33 14.58 9.40
N PRO A 53 -17.20 13.80 10.09
CA PRO A 53 -18.65 13.99 10.01
C PRO A 53 -19.08 15.40 10.40
N LYS A 54 -20.09 15.95 9.71
CA LYS A 54 -20.63 17.29 10.00
C LYS A 54 -21.12 17.35 11.47
N GLY A 55 -20.52 18.25 12.25
CA GLY A 55 -20.81 18.42 13.69
C GLY A 55 -19.72 17.89 14.63
N ASN A 56 -18.84 17.01 14.16
CA ASN A 56 -17.80 16.36 14.99
C ASN A 56 -16.42 17.02 14.91
N PHE A 57 -16.32 18.18 14.24
CA PHE A 57 -15.06 18.92 14.05
C PHE A 57 -14.37 19.29 15.37
N LEU A 58 -15.15 19.64 16.40
CA LEU A 58 -14.60 20.07 17.68
C LEU A 58 -13.84 18.93 18.38
N GLY A 59 -14.40 17.71 18.36
CA GLY A 59 -13.76 16.53 18.95
C GLY A 59 -12.54 16.04 18.15
N ILE A 60 -12.57 16.16 16.82
CA ILE A 60 -11.42 15.77 15.98
C ILE A 60 -10.27 16.76 16.16
N ILE A 61 -10.54 18.06 16.14
CA ILE A 61 -9.51 19.09 16.33
C ILE A 61 -8.93 19.01 17.74
N SER A 62 -9.76 18.81 18.78
CA SER A 62 -9.28 18.66 20.14
C SER A 62 -8.39 17.43 20.32
N GLY A 63 -8.76 16.28 19.74
CA GLY A 63 -7.92 15.08 19.80
C GLY A 63 -6.59 15.21 19.07
N VAL A 64 -6.56 15.90 17.91
CA VAL A 64 -5.31 16.21 17.21
C VAL A 64 -4.42 17.14 18.03
N LEU A 65 -4.99 18.16 18.67
CA LEU A 65 -4.26 19.08 19.55
C LEU A 65 -3.68 18.36 20.78
N VAL A 66 -4.48 17.55 21.46
CA VAL A 66 -4.04 16.77 22.63
C VAL A 66 -2.91 15.80 22.24
N ALA A 67 -3.06 15.08 21.13
CA ALA A 67 -2.02 14.19 20.62
C ALA A 67 -0.69 14.92 20.36
N THR A 68 -0.77 16.13 19.79
CA THR A 68 0.39 16.97 19.47
C THR A 68 1.07 17.46 20.74
N VAL A 69 0.31 17.96 21.72
CA VAL A 69 0.84 18.44 23.00
C VAL A 69 1.50 17.31 23.79
N VAL A 70 0.85 16.15 23.89
CA VAL A 70 1.39 15.00 24.63
C VAL A 70 2.67 14.47 23.97
N SER A 71 2.66 14.31 22.64
CA SER A 71 3.87 13.88 21.92
C SER A 71 5.00 14.88 22.08
N PHE A 72 4.71 16.19 22.04
CA PHE A 72 5.71 17.24 22.21
C PHE A 72 6.34 17.19 23.61
N ILE A 73 5.53 17.05 24.66
CA ILE A 73 6.02 16.96 26.04
C ILE A 73 6.93 15.74 26.20
N ILE A 74 6.45 14.54 25.82
CA ILE A 74 7.23 13.31 26.00
C ILE A 74 8.54 13.38 25.22
N THR A 75 8.49 13.79 23.95
CA THR A 75 9.69 13.90 23.12
C THR A 75 10.65 14.97 23.62
N SER A 76 10.16 16.12 24.07
CA SER A 76 10.98 17.20 24.62
C SER A 76 11.71 16.76 25.90
N PHE A 77 11.00 16.11 26.82
CA PHE A 77 11.62 15.56 28.03
C PHE A 77 12.62 14.44 27.71
N THR A 78 12.30 13.57 26.76
CA THR A 78 13.17 12.48 26.32
C THR A 78 14.48 13.01 25.72
N LEU A 79 14.39 13.98 24.81
CA LEU A 79 15.56 14.59 24.18
C LEU A 79 16.42 15.37 25.18
N LYS A 80 15.77 16.04 26.14
CA LYS A 80 16.45 16.72 27.24
C LYS A 80 17.15 15.74 28.20
N ALA A 81 16.59 14.56 28.42
CA ALA A 81 17.16 13.52 29.30
C ALA A 81 18.33 12.76 28.65
N ILE A 82 18.36 12.66 27.32
CA ILE A 82 19.43 12.00 26.56
C ILE A 82 20.71 12.87 26.50
N GLY A 83 20.61 14.14 26.86
CA GLY A 83 21.72 15.08 26.80
C GLY A 83 21.85 15.63 25.39
N ALA A 84 21.37 16.86 25.20
CA ALA A 84 21.57 17.61 23.97
C ALA A 84 23.06 17.97 23.82
N GLU A 85 23.86 17.06 23.29
CA GLU A 85 25.14 17.39 22.69
C GLU A 85 25.06 17.13 21.19
N LYS A 86 25.45 18.17 20.43
CA LYS A 86 25.77 18.22 18.99
C LYS A 86 24.67 18.75 18.06
N GLU A 87 24.48 20.06 18.08
CA GLU A 87 23.76 20.82 17.03
C GLU A 87 24.49 20.81 15.66
N GLU A 88 25.76 20.38 15.58
CA GLU A 88 26.55 20.36 14.33
C GLU A 88 26.54 19.00 13.59
N ASP A 89 26.23 17.89 14.28
CA ASP A 89 26.18 16.51 13.74
C ASP A 89 24.78 16.15 13.18
N ASP A 90 23.79 17.01 13.44
CA ASP A 90 22.37 16.74 13.17
C ASP A 90 21.98 16.83 11.69
N LYS A 91 22.65 17.66 10.87
CA LYS A 91 22.29 17.82 9.45
C LYS A 91 22.79 16.66 8.59
N GLU A 92 24.04 16.26 8.75
CA GLU A 92 24.59 15.09 8.04
C GLU A 92 23.89 13.80 8.49
N SER A 93 23.63 13.66 9.79
CA SER A 93 22.88 12.52 10.35
C SER A 93 21.42 12.48 9.88
N PHE A 94 20.76 13.64 9.73
CA PHE A 94 19.40 13.72 9.18
C PHE A 94 19.34 13.36 7.70
N GLU A 95 20.28 13.82 6.87
CA GLU A 95 20.34 13.47 5.46
C GLU A 95 20.54 11.95 5.27
N GLN A 96 21.45 11.34 6.04
CA GLN A 96 21.66 9.89 6.05
C GLN A 96 20.42 9.13 6.53
N ALA A 97 19.74 9.62 7.57
CA ALA A 97 18.50 9.01 8.06
C ALA A 97 17.33 9.18 7.07
N ALA A 98 17.30 10.28 6.32
CA ALA A 98 16.32 10.52 5.28
C ALA A 98 16.53 9.58 4.08
N GLU A 99 17.77 9.36 3.67
CA GLU A 99 18.12 8.35 2.66
C GLU A 99 17.77 6.93 3.12
N LYS A 100 18.13 6.58 4.36
CA LYS A 100 17.78 5.27 4.95
C LYS A 100 16.27 5.06 5.07
N SER A 101 15.50 6.10 5.36
CA SER A 101 14.03 6.06 5.37
C SER A 101 13.45 5.86 3.96
N LYS A 102 14.05 6.48 2.93
CA LYS A 102 13.66 6.24 1.52
C LYS A 102 13.98 4.81 1.09
N SER A 103 15.17 4.30 1.38
CA SER A 103 15.55 2.93 1.03
C SER A 103 14.70 1.89 1.74
N MET A 104 14.39 2.06 3.04
CA MET A 104 13.50 1.16 3.77
C MET A 104 12.06 1.19 3.28
N LYS A 105 11.58 2.31 2.72
CA LYS A 105 10.26 2.35 2.05
C LYS A 105 10.25 1.57 0.75
N GLU A 106 11.29 1.71 -0.06
CA GLU A 106 11.45 0.94 -1.30
C GLU A 106 11.61 -0.55 -1.01
N GLU A 107 12.39 -0.88 0.01
CA GLU A 107 12.59 -2.25 0.49
C GLU A 107 11.33 -2.81 1.12
N GLY A 108 10.58 -2.02 1.90
CA GLY A 108 9.26 -2.40 2.41
C GLY A 108 8.23 -2.65 1.30
N LYS A 109 8.24 -1.82 0.25
CA LYS A 109 7.42 -2.03 -0.96
C LYS A 109 7.84 -3.30 -1.71
N LYS A 110 9.13 -3.59 -1.76
CA LYS A 110 9.67 -4.86 -2.31
C LYS A 110 9.32 -6.05 -1.42
N VAL A 111 9.37 -5.96 -0.10
CA VAL A 111 9.02 -7.05 0.84
C VAL A 111 7.51 -7.32 0.87
N LEU A 112 6.68 -6.29 0.70
CA LEU A 112 5.25 -6.43 0.44
C LEU A 112 4.99 -7.14 -0.90
N ASN A 113 5.82 -6.89 -1.92
CA ASN A 113 5.77 -7.62 -3.20
C ASN A 113 6.39 -9.04 -3.11
N SER A 114 7.40 -9.26 -2.27
CA SER A 114 8.13 -10.53 -2.14
C SER A 114 7.47 -11.53 -1.18
N ARG A 115 6.45 -11.10 -0.41
CA ARG A 115 5.57 -12.01 0.33
C ARG A 115 4.47 -12.63 -0.55
N GLY A 116 4.36 -12.20 -1.80
CA GLY A 116 3.75 -12.98 -2.87
C GLY A 116 4.83 -13.76 -3.60
N GLY A 117 5.09 -14.99 -3.17
CA GLY A 117 6.05 -15.86 -3.85
C GLY A 117 5.69 -16.02 -5.33
N SER A 118 6.54 -15.49 -6.21
CA SER A 118 6.56 -15.83 -7.62
C SER A 118 8.00 -15.98 -8.06
N SER A 119 8.38 -17.23 -8.26
CA SER A 119 9.56 -17.67 -8.99
C SER A 119 9.70 -16.90 -10.30
N THR A 120 10.85 -16.25 -10.45
CA THR A 120 11.37 -15.73 -11.72
C THR A 120 11.55 -16.89 -12.68
N ILE A 121 10.59 -17.08 -13.58
CA ILE A 121 10.81 -17.80 -14.83
C ILE A 121 11.03 -16.73 -15.90
N ALA A 122 12.14 -16.88 -16.61
CA ALA A 122 12.57 -16.01 -17.70
C ALA A 122 11.41 -15.71 -18.67
N ALA A 123 11.34 -14.45 -19.09
CA ALA A 123 10.40 -13.97 -20.09
C ALA A 123 10.67 -14.65 -21.44
N GLU A 124 10.05 -15.80 -21.66
CA GLU A 124 9.85 -16.34 -23.00
C GLU A 124 8.42 -16.06 -23.43
N ASN A 125 8.28 -15.15 -24.39
CA ASN A 125 7.14 -14.95 -25.29
C ASN A 125 5.74 -15.12 -24.67
N ILE A 126 5.34 -14.18 -23.80
CA ILE A 126 3.95 -14.11 -23.33
C ILE A 126 3.08 -13.58 -24.47
N SER A 127 2.21 -14.43 -24.99
CA SER A 127 1.32 -14.13 -26.11
C SER A 127 -0.13 -13.98 -25.68
N LYS A 128 -0.55 -14.65 -24.60
CA LYS A 128 -1.96 -14.69 -24.19
C LYS A 128 -2.17 -14.59 -22.67
N ILE A 129 -3.05 -13.68 -22.27
CA ILE A 129 -3.42 -13.42 -20.87
C ILE A 129 -4.93 -13.64 -20.71
N ALA A 130 -5.30 -14.55 -19.81
CA ALA A 130 -6.67 -14.93 -19.52
C ALA A 130 -7.14 -14.35 -18.17
N PHE A 131 -8.21 -13.57 -18.17
CA PHE A 131 -8.90 -13.14 -16.95
C PHE A 131 -9.98 -14.14 -16.58
N ALA A 132 -9.81 -14.84 -15.46
CA ALA A 132 -10.72 -15.89 -15.02
C ALA A 132 -11.62 -15.44 -13.85
N CYS A 133 -12.90 -15.80 -13.90
CA CYS A 133 -13.82 -15.68 -12.75
C CYS A 133 -14.81 -16.86 -12.71
N ASP A 134 -15.60 -16.98 -11.65
CA ASP A 134 -16.53 -18.11 -11.44
C ASP A 134 -17.77 -18.06 -12.37
N ALA A 135 -18.20 -16.85 -12.75
CA ALA A 135 -19.43 -16.65 -13.52
C ALA A 135 -19.20 -16.12 -14.95
N GLY A 136 -17.94 -16.00 -15.37
CA GLY A 136 -17.53 -15.69 -16.74
C GLY A 136 -17.82 -14.28 -17.26
N ALA A 137 -18.84 -13.57 -16.77
CA ALA A 137 -19.40 -12.42 -17.49
C ALA A 137 -19.31 -11.05 -16.79
N GLY A 138 -18.88 -11.01 -15.52
CA GLY A 138 -18.91 -9.78 -14.73
C GLY A 138 -17.55 -9.08 -14.64
N SER A 139 -16.82 -9.42 -13.58
CA SER A 139 -15.59 -8.72 -13.21
C SER A 139 -14.40 -9.05 -14.12
N SER A 140 -14.34 -10.26 -14.68
CA SER A 140 -13.31 -10.70 -15.62
C SER A 140 -13.35 -9.93 -16.94
N ALA A 141 -14.53 -9.71 -17.51
CA ALA A 141 -14.72 -8.97 -18.76
C ALA A 141 -14.26 -7.50 -18.64
N LEU A 142 -14.61 -6.87 -17.53
CA LEU A 142 -14.23 -5.49 -17.24
C LEU A 142 -12.73 -5.35 -16.93
N GLY A 143 -12.13 -6.32 -16.23
CA GLY A 143 -10.69 -6.41 -16.02
C GLY A 143 -9.91 -6.56 -17.32
N ALA A 144 -10.29 -7.52 -18.16
CA ALA A 144 -9.68 -7.78 -19.47
C ALA A 144 -9.75 -6.53 -20.37
N THR A 145 -10.90 -5.88 -20.45
CA THR A 145 -11.08 -4.65 -21.26
C THR A 145 -10.20 -3.50 -20.77
N THR A 146 -10.12 -3.30 -19.46
CA THR A 146 -9.30 -2.24 -18.86
C THR A 146 -7.81 -2.52 -19.05
N PHE A 147 -7.39 -3.76 -18.87
CA PHE A 147 -5.99 -4.17 -19.05
C PHE A 147 -5.56 -4.06 -20.53
N ARG A 148 -6.41 -4.49 -21.47
CA ARG A 148 -6.20 -4.32 -22.91
C ARG A 148 -6.01 -2.85 -23.29
N LYS A 149 -6.81 -1.93 -22.72
CA LYS A 149 -6.63 -0.48 -22.90
C LYS A 149 -5.29 0.01 -22.35
N LYS A 150 -4.84 -0.51 -21.19
CA LYS A 150 -3.53 -0.17 -20.60
C LYS A 150 -2.34 -0.66 -21.43
N LEU A 151 -2.41 -1.87 -21.99
CA LEU A 151 -1.39 -2.39 -22.90
C LEU A 151 -1.21 -1.48 -24.13
N LYS A 152 -2.33 -1.15 -24.78
CA LYS A 152 -2.34 -0.21 -25.93
C LYS A 152 -1.77 1.16 -25.56
N LYS A 153 -2.10 1.69 -24.36
CA LYS A 153 -1.57 2.97 -23.88
C LYS A 153 -0.05 2.95 -23.64
N ASN A 154 0.52 1.79 -23.36
CA ASN A 154 1.96 1.60 -23.15
C ASN A 154 2.70 1.10 -24.41
N ASN A 155 2.06 1.13 -25.58
CA ASN A 155 2.61 0.64 -26.85
C ASN A 155 3.07 -0.83 -26.83
N ILE A 156 2.43 -1.67 -26.01
CA ILE A 156 2.69 -3.11 -25.97
C ILE A 156 1.71 -3.78 -26.93
N GLU A 157 2.23 -4.31 -28.04
CA GLU A 157 1.47 -5.02 -29.07
C GLU A 157 1.86 -6.49 -29.12
N GLY A 158 0.95 -7.36 -29.61
CA GLY A 158 1.20 -8.80 -29.73
C GLY A 158 0.72 -9.66 -28.55
N ILE A 159 0.09 -9.07 -27.53
CA ILE A 159 -0.50 -9.80 -26.41
C ILE A 159 -2.03 -9.82 -26.54
N GLU A 160 -2.59 -11.02 -26.64
CA GLU A 160 -4.03 -11.25 -26.62
C GLU A 160 -4.54 -11.29 -25.17
N VAL A 161 -5.58 -10.52 -24.86
CA VAL A 161 -6.18 -10.46 -23.52
C VAL A 161 -7.64 -10.80 -23.61
N GLU A 162 -8.05 -11.94 -23.06
CA GLU A 162 -9.44 -12.41 -23.06
C GLU A 162 -9.94 -12.75 -21.65
N HIS A 163 -11.22 -13.07 -21.52
CA HIS A 163 -11.84 -13.45 -20.25
C HIS A 163 -12.57 -14.77 -20.40
N TYR A 164 -12.53 -15.60 -19.35
CA TYR A 164 -13.10 -16.95 -19.34
C TYR A 164 -13.68 -17.30 -17.95
N ASN A 165 -14.42 -18.40 -17.88
CA ASN A 165 -14.61 -19.10 -16.60
C ASN A 165 -13.30 -19.77 -16.18
N ILE A 166 -13.14 -20.06 -14.89
CA ILE A 166 -11.93 -20.73 -14.38
C ILE A 166 -11.72 -22.09 -15.07
N GLU A 167 -12.81 -22.80 -15.34
CA GLU A 167 -12.82 -24.11 -15.99
C GLU A 167 -12.58 -24.02 -17.50
N ASP A 168 -12.96 -22.90 -18.14
CA ASP A 168 -12.91 -22.71 -19.59
C ASP A 168 -11.62 -22.01 -20.06
N VAL A 169 -10.68 -21.71 -19.15
CA VAL A 169 -9.41 -21.08 -19.53
C VAL A 169 -8.63 -22.03 -20.46
N PRO A 170 -8.28 -21.60 -21.68
CA PRO A 170 -7.62 -22.47 -22.64
C PRO A 170 -6.18 -22.79 -22.24
N GLU A 171 -5.67 -23.92 -22.72
CA GLU A 171 -4.31 -24.39 -22.39
C GLU A 171 -3.20 -23.53 -23.02
N ASP A 172 -3.51 -22.75 -24.05
CA ASP A 172 -2.60 -21.79 -24.69
C ASP A 172 -2.43 -20.45 -23.93
N ALA A 173 -3.20 -20.23 -22.85
CA ALA A 173 -3.02 -19.04 -22.02
C ALA A 173 -1.74 -19.13 -21.15
N ASP A 174 -0.82 -18.19 -21.33
CA ASP A 174 0.45 -18.14 -20.60
C ASP A 174 0.25 -17.68 -19.15
N ILE A 175 -0.64 -16.70 -18.96
CA ILE A 175 -0.91 -16.07 -17.67
C ILE A 175 -2.42 -16.08 -17.37
N ILE A 176 -2.77 -16.52 -16.17
CA ILE A 176 -4.14 -16.49 -15.65
C ILE A 176 -4.23 -15.44 -14.56
N VAL A 177 -5.11 -14.44 -14.74
CA VAL A 177 -5.40 -13.42 -13.74
C VAL A 177 -6.72 -13.76 -13.06
N VAL A 178 -6.71 -13.87 -11.74
CA VAL A 178 -7.88 -14.29 -10.95
C VAL A 178 -7.97 -13.52 -9.62
N HIS A 179 -9.18 -13.33 -9.10
CA HIS A 179 -9.36 -12.71 -7.79
C HIS A 179 -8.81 -13.59 -6.65
N LYS A 180 -8.25 -13.00 -5.58
CA LYS A 180 -7.65 -13.73 -4.44
C LYS A 180 -8.55 -14.83 -3.86
N ASN A 181 -9.85 -14.59 -3.76
CA ASN A 181 -10.83 -15.57 -3.23
C ASN A 181 -11.00 -16.80 -4.12
N LEU A 182 -10.60 -16.72 -5.40
CA LEU A 182 -10.71 -17.77 -6.40
C LEU A 182 -9.36 -18.38 -6.76
N ALA A 183 -8.27 -17.92 -6.11
CA ALA A 183 -6.91 -18.38 -6.38
C ALA A 183 -6.74 -19.89 -6.14
N ASP A 184 -7.28 -20.41 -5.05
CA ASP A 184 -7.19 -21.84 -4.72
C ASP A 184 -7.95 -22.71 -5.74
N ARG A 185 -9.07 -22.19 -6.28
CA ARG A 185 -9.80 -22.88 -7.34
C ARG A 185 -8.99 -22.87 -8.64
N ALA A 186 -8.46 -21.72 -9.05
CA ALA A 186 -7.62 -21.61 -10.23
C ALA A 186 -6.37 -22.50 -10.16
N ARG A 187 -5.70 -22.58 -9.00
CA ARG A 187 -4.54 -23.46 -8.78
C ARG A 187 -4.87 -24.94 -8.91
N ARG A 188 -6.07 -25.35 -8.48
CA ARG A 188 -6.53 -26.74 -8.62
C ARG A 188 -6.81 -27.11 -10.07
N SER A 189 -7.46 -26.22 -10.82
CA SER A 189 -7.80 -26.44 -12.23
C SER A 189 -6.58 -26.31 -13.15
N HIS A 190 -5.63 -25.41 -12.83
CA HIS A 190 -4.49 -25.06 -13.70
C HIS A 190 -3.15 -25.12 -12.95
N GLN A 191 -2.73 -26.33 -12.57
CA GLN A 191 -1.58 -26.55 -11.67
C GLN A 191 -0.21 -26.13 -12.25
N LYS A 192 -0.06 -26.10 -13.58
CA LYS A 192 1.22 -25.84 -14.26
C LYS A 192 1.34 -24.41 -14.82
N LYS A 193 0.32 -23.58 -14.64
CA LYS A 193 0.25 -22.24 -15.26
C LYS A 193 0.60 -21.13 -14.29
N ARG A 194 1.08 -20.01 -14.83
CA ARG A 194 1.35 -18.81 -14.04
C ARG A 194 0.04 -18.13 -13.64
N ILE A 195 -0.26 -18.12 -12.35
CA ILE A 195 -1.47 -17.50 -11.80
C ILE A 195 -1.11 -16.21 -11.06
N VAL A 196 -1.66 -15.09 -11.53
CA VAL A 196 -1.55 -13.78 -10.90
C VAL A 196 -2.84 -13.50 -10.13
N THR A 197 -2.73 -13.34 -8.82
CA THR A 197 -3.88 -13.06 -7.95
C THR A 197 -4.08 -11.56 -7.77
N ILE A 198 -5.29 -11.08 -7.96
CA ILE A 198 -5.66 -9.67 -7.81
C ILE A 198 -6.74 -9.50 -6.73
N GLU A 199 -6.80 -8.35 -6.09
CA GLU A 199 -7.90 -7.96 -5.20
C GLU A 199 -8.92 -7.08 -5.92
N ASN A 200 -8.50 -6.33 -6.94
CA ASN A 200 -9.39 -5.52 -7.74
C ASN A 200 -9.12 -5.69 -9.25
N PHE A 201 -10.16 -5.63 -10.08
CA PHE A 201 -10.03 -5.74 -11.53
C PHE A 201 -9.60 -4.41 -12.17
N ILE A 202 -9.64 -3.31 -11.40
CA ILE A 202 -9.19 -1.98 -11.81
C ILE A 202 -8.20 -1.46 -10.76
N GLY A 203 -6.99 -1.10 -11.19
CA GLY A 203 -6.03 -0.37 -10.37
C GLY A 203 -5.31 -1.22 -9.31
N ASP A 204 -5.30 -2.54 -9.48
CA ASP A 204 -4.59 -3.43 -8.58
C ASP A 204 -3.07 -3.37 -8.79
N PRO A 205 -2.27 -3.32 -7.71
CA PRO A 205 -0.81 -3.31 -7.79
C PRO A 205 -0.23 -4.48 -8.58
N ASN A 206 -0.85 -5.67 -8.51
CA ASN A 206 -0.36 -6.86 -9.22
C ASN A 206 -0.62 -6.77 -10.73
N LEU A 207 -1.66 -6.04 -11.16
CA LEU A 207 -1.87 -5.73 -12.57
C LEU A 207 -0.83 -4.73 -13.09
N GLU A 208 -0.44 -3.74 -12.27
CA GLU A 208 0.62 -2.79 -12.64
C GLU A 208 2.00 -3.47 -12.70
N SER A 209 2.29 -4.38 -11.76
CA SER A 209 3.49 -5.21 -11.80
C SER A 209 3.53 -6.10 -13.04
N LEU A 210 2.42 -6.77 -13.36
CA LEU A 210 2.31 -7.56 -14.58
C LEU A 210 2.53 -6.71 -15.83
N LEU A 211 1.95 -5.51 -15.88
CA LEU A 211 2.15 -4.58 -17.00
C LEU A 211 3.61 -4.12 -17.12
N ALA A 212 4.33 -3.95 -16.00
CA ALA A 212 5.74 -3.57 -16.00
C ALA A 212 6.66 -4.71 -16.42
N GLU A 213 6.30 -5.97 -16.13
CA GLU A 213 7.03 -7.14 -16.61
C GLU A 213 6.86 -7.41 -18.11
N LEU A 214 5.75 -6.95 -18.69
CA LEU A 214 5.46 -7.08 -20.12
C LEU A 214 6.08 -5.96 -20.98
N LYS A 215 6.76 -5.00 -20.37
CA LYS A 215 7.57 -3.98 -21.05
C LYS A 215 8.96 -4.49 -21.36
#